data_AF-A0A7V8QQB7-F1
#
_entry.id   AF-A0A7V8QQB7-F1
#
_cell.length_a   1.000
_cell.length_b   1.000
_cell.length_c   1.000
_cell.angle_alpha   90.00
_cell.angle_beta   90.00
_cell.angle_gamma   90.00
#
_symmetry.space_group_name_H-M   'P 1'
#
loop_
_entity.id
_entity.type
_entity.pdbx_description
1 polymer ?
#
loop_
_entity_poly.entity_id
_entity_poly.type
_entity_poly.pdbx_seq_one_letter_code
_entity_poly.pdbx_strand_id
1 'polypeptide(L)'
;MKKLLGIIVLGLLWCNVSVAKIIKFEKCGFGKKKFETERFEKHQYKIDTSKNKVNWIRIHKDSFLKSEDGKGTPKVEITTYDIKYFDDEYVVAEGDTMKITLLLKTRLVQIEGRESAFNTQHNCN
;
A
#
# COMPACT_ATOMS: atom_id res chain seq x y z
N MET A 1 11.25 48.66 -19.98
CA MET A 1 10.63 47.33 -19.83
C MET A 1 11.67 46.32 -19.31
N LYS A 2 11.94 46.29 -18.00
CA LYS A 2 12.98 45.40 -17.40
C LYS A 2 12.61 44.83 -16.01
N LYS A 3 11.35 44.97 -15.56
CA LYS A 3 10.97 44.68 -14.15
C LYS A 3 10.19 43.39 -13.92
N LEU A 4 9.92 42.58 -14.96
CA LEU A 4 9.08 41.38 -14.85
C LEU A 4 9.83 40.06 -14.60
N LEU A 5 11.16 40.04 -14.77
CA LEU A 5 11.94 38.81 -14.66
C LEU A 5 12.13 38.32 -13.22
N GLY A 6 12.13 39.21 -12.22
CA GLY A 6 12.34 38.81 -10.82
C GLY A 6 11.17 38.06 -10.19
N ILE A 7 9.94 38.35 -10.63
CA ILE A 7 8.72 37.77 -10.03
C ILE A 7 8.48 36.33 -10.51
N ILE A 8 8.86 36.01 -11.74
CA ILE A 8 8.69 34.67 -12.32
C ILE A 8 9.61 33.66 -11.62
N VAL A 9 10.81 34.08 -11.19
CA VAL A 9 11.76 33.21 -10.49
C VAL A 9 11.30 32.89 -9.07
N LEU A 10 10.62 33.80 -8.36
CA LEU A 10 10.05 33.51 -7.04
C LEU A 10 8.85 32.55 -7.11
N GLY A 11 8.04 32.59 -8.17
CA GLY A 11 6.93 31.66 -8.38
C GLY A 11 7.39 30.21 -8.63
N LEU A 12 8.55 30.03 -9.27
CA LEU A 12 9.15 28.71 -9.56
C LEU A 12 9.77 28.05 -8.31
N LEU A 13 10.13 28.82 -7.28
CA LEU A 13 10.63 28.29 -6.00
C LEU A 13 9.53 27.67 -5.13
N TRP A 14 8.26 27.91 -5.45
CA TRP A 14 7.10 27.23 -4.87
C TRP A 14 6.51 26.13 -5.75
N CYS A 15 7.23 25.68 -6.79
CA CYS A 15 6.98 24.38 -7.38
C CYS A 15 7.32 23.32 -6.33
N ASN A 16 6.31 23.02 -5.51
CA ASN A 16 6.25 21.98 -4.52
C ASN A 16 7.07 20.80 -4.99
N VAL A 17 8.17 20.56 -4.28
CA VAL A 17 8.91 19.32 -4.34
C VAL A 17 7.90 18.25 -3.94
N SER A 18 7.20 17.66 -4.92
CA SER A 18 6.31 16.54 -4.65
C SER A 18 7.24 15.42 -4.21
N VAL A 19 7.43 15.30 -2.90
CA VAL A 19 8.31 14.30 -2.33
C VAL A 19 7.70 12.96 -2.70
N ALA A 20 8.27 12.32 -3.73
CA ALA A 20 8.00 10.95 -4.09
C ALA A 20 8.27 10.09 -2.85
N LYS A 21 7.21 9.68 -2.17
CA LYS A 21 7.28 9.01 -0.88
C LYS A 21 6.94 7.54 -1.09
N ILE A 22 7.92 6.69 -0.84
CA ILE A 22 7.68 5.25 -0.73
C ILE A 22 7.37 4.95 0.73
N ILE A 23 6.14 4.54 1.02
CA ILE A 23 5.72 4.13 2.37
C ILE A 23 5.50 2.62 2.35
N LYS A 24 6.11 1.92 3.30
CA LYS A 24 5.95 0.47 3.48
C LYS A 24 5.22 0.17 4.78
N PHE A 25 4.28 -0.75 4.72
CA PHE A 25 3.60 -1.37 5.84
C PHE A 25 4.06 -2.82 5.84
N GLU A 26 4.86 -3.24 6.82
CA GLU A 26 5.49 -4.56 6.80
C GLU A 26 4.83 -5.48 7.83
N LYS A 27 5.10 -6.78 7.73
CA LYS A 27 4.61 -7.80 8.69
C LYS A 27 3.11 -7.65 8.99
N CYS A 28 2.30 -7.55 7.95
CA CYS A 28 0.86 -7.40 8.09
C CYS A 28 0.20 -8.73 8.53
N GLY A 29 -0.64 -8.70 9.56
CA GLY A 29 -1.46 -9.83 10.00
C GLY A 29 -2.93 -9.64 9.62
N PHE A 30 -3.68 -10.74 9.44
CA PHE A 30 -5.11 -10.70 9.13
C PHE A 30 -5.96 -10.48 10.39
N GLY A 31 -6.91 -9.56 10.34
CA GLY A 31 -7.74 -9.16 11.47
C GLY A 31 -6.91 -8.62 12.63
N LYS A 32 -7.27 -9.03 13.86
CA LYS A 32 -6.51 -8.72 15.09
C LYS A 32 -5.28 -9.63 15.28
N LYS A 33 -4.95 -10.50 14.32
CA LYS A 33 -3.82 -11.42 14.44
C LYS A 33 -2.51 -10.72 14.10
N LYS A 34 -1.42 -11.22 14.68
CA LYS A 34 -0.05 -10.83 14.31
C LYS A 34 0.33 -11.45 12.96
N PHE A 35 1.40 -10.94 12.37
CA PHE A 35 2.03 -11.54 11.20
C PHE A 35 2.28 -13.05 11.38
N GLU A 36 1.82 -13.84 10.43
CA GLU A 36 1.94 -15.31 10.46
C GLU A 36 3.30 -15.74 9.92
N THR A 37 4.30 -15.77 10.81
CA THR A 37 5.69 -16.11 10.48
C THR A 37 5.86 -17.53 9.93
N GLU A 38 4.95 -18.46 10.23
CA GLU A 38 5.00 -19.83 9.72
C GLU A 38 4.61 -19.91 8.24
N ARG A 39 3.76 -18.98 7.79
CA ARG A 39 3.21 -18.96 6.43
C ARG A 39 3.99 -18.03 5.51
N PHE A 40 4.31 -16.83 5.98
CA PHE A 40 4.85 -15.77 5.13
C PHE A 40 6.31 -15.45 5.47
N GLU A 41 7.12 -15.30 4.43
CA GLU A 41 8.38 -14.57 4.50
C GLU A 41 8.12 -13.05 4.48
N LYS A 42 7.07 -12.65 3.75
CA LYS A 42 6.69 -11.25 3.61
C LYS A 42 5.18 -11.12 3.40
N HIS A 43 4.58 -10.19 4.11
CA HIS A 43 3.21 -9.72 3.87
C HIS A 43 3.23 -8.21 4.10
N GLN A 44 3.14 -7.42 3.03
CA GLN A 44 3.33 -5.97 3.11
C GLN A 44 2.46 -5.21 2.12
N TYR A 45 2.25 -3.92 2.43
CA TYR A 45 1.75 -2.93 1.46
C TYR A 45 2.84 -1.93 1.16
N LYS A 46 3.07 -1.67 -0.13
CA LYS A 46 4.01 -0.64 -0.60
C LYS A 46 3.22 0.43 -1.34
N ILE A 47 3.13 1.60 -0.73
CA ILE A 47 2.59 2.82 -1.34
C ILE A 47 3.73 3.49 -2.09
N ASP A 48 3.53 3.74 -3.39
CA ASP A 48 4.45 4.47 -4.26
C ASP A 48 3.69 5.67 -4.84
N THR A 49 3.82 6.83 -4.20
CA THR A 49 3.08 8.05 -4.60
C THR A 49 3.57 8.61 -5.94
N SER A 50 4.81 8.30 -6.33
CA SER A 50 5.34 8.71 -7.65
C SER A 50 4.68 7.95 -8.80
N LYS A 51 4.34 6.69 -8.56
CA LYS A 51 3.65 5.83 -9.53
C LYS A 51 2.14 5.84 -9.36
N ASN A 52 1.64 6.52 -8.33
CA ASN A 52 0.24 6.51 -7.93
C ASN A 52 -0.31 5.09 -7.69
N LYS A 53 0.51 4.19 -7.11
CA LYS A 53 0.15 2.78 -6.91
C LYS A 53 0.33 2.34 -5.45
N VAL A 54 -0.52 1.43 -5.00
CA VAL A 54 -0.28 0.58 -3.82
C VAL A 54 -0.10 -0.86 -4.28
N ASN A 55 0.98 -1.50 -3.86
CA ASN A 55 1.22 -2.92 -4.11
C ASN A 55 1.02 -3.71 -2.83
N TRP A 56 0.06 -4.64 -2.83
CA TRP A 56 -0.07 -5.67 -1.81
C TRP A 56 0.78 -6.86 -2.20
N ILE A 57 1.80 -7.16 -1.39
CA ILE A 57 2.82 -8.16 -1.70
C ILE A 57 2.81 -9.24 -0.63
N ARG A 58 2.67 -10.50 -1.06
CA ARG A 58 2.82 -11.69 -0.22
C ARG A 58 3.91 -12.59 -0.80
N ILE A 59 4.82 -13.04 0.06
CA ILE A 59 5.82 -14.06 -0.25
C ILE A 59 5.68 -15.16 0.79
N HIS A 60 5.39 -16.37 0.32
CA HIS A 60 5.16 -17.54 1.18
C HIS A 60 6.47 -18.25 1.48
N LYS A 61 6.58 -18.88 2.66
CA LYS A 61 7.74 -19.72 2.98
C LYS A 61 7.75 -21.01 2.17
N ASP A 62 8.93 -21.49 1.80
CA ASP A 62 9.06 -22.79 1.11
C ASP A 62 8.50 -23.95 1.95
N SER A 63 8.65 -23.88 3.28
CA SER A 63 8.08 -24.86 4.20
C SER A 63 6.56 -24.92 4.10
N PHE A 64 5.90 -23.76 4.02
CA PHE A 64 4.45 -23.67 3.82
C PHE A 64 4.05 -24.23 2.46
N LEU A 65 4.74 -23.86 1.38
CA LEU A 65 4.43 -24.34 0.02
C LEU A 65 4.56 -25.86 -0.17
N LYS A 66 5.35 -26.53 0.69
CA LYS A 66 5.49 -27.99 0.72
C LYS A 66 4.43 -28.69 1.57
N SER A 67 3.65 -27.95 2.36
CA SER A 67 2.53 -28.50 3.15
C SER A 67 1.29 -28.68 2.28
N GLU A 68 0.33 -29.47 2.76
CA GLU A 68 -0.95 -29.67 2.05
C GLU A 68 -1.70 -28.35 1.87
N ASP A 69 -1.71 -27.47 2.89
CA ASP A 69 -2.35 -26.15 2.85
C ASP A 69 -1.68 -25.16 1.88
N GLY A 70 -0.40 -25.36 1.56
CA GLY A 70 0.35 -24.52 0.64
C GLY A 70 0.29 -24.98 -0.82
N LYS A 71 -0.26 -26.16 -1.08
CA LYS A 71 -0.30 -26.75 -2.42
C LYS A 71 -1.09 -25.87 -3.38
N GLY A 72 -0.49 -25.56 -4.53
CA GLY A 72 -1.08 -24.66 -5.54
C GLY A 72 -1.03 -23.17 -5.19
N THR A 73 -0.53 -22.79 -4.01
CA THR A 73 -0.27 -21.39 -3.68
C THR A 73 1.00 -20.93 -4.40
N PRO A 74 0.99 -19.80 -5.11
CA PRO A 74 2.20 -19.26 -5.73
C PRO A 74 3.19 -18.76 -4.66
N LYS A 75 4.51 -18.86 -4.94
CA LYS A 75 5.55 -18.35 -4.03
C LYS A 75 5.43 -16.84 -3.79
N VAL A 76 5.08 -16.10 -4.83
CA VAL A 76 4.98 -14.63 -4.82
C VAL A 76 3.61 -14.23 -5.36
N GLU A 77 2.90 -13.40 -4.61
CA GLU A 77 1.66 -12.76 -5.03
C GLU A 77 1.83 -11.25 -4.94
N ILE A 78 1.50 -10.55 -6.02
CA ILE A 78 1.49 -9.10 -6.07
C ILE A 78 0.16 -8.66 -6.65
N THR A 79 -0.58 -7.85 -5.89
CA THR A 79 -1.81 -7.21 -6.34
C THR A 79 -1.59 -5.71 -6.31
N THR A 80 -1.91 -5.03 -7.40
CA THR A 80 -1.67 -3.60 -7.59
C THR A 80 -3.00 -2.84 -7.57
N TYR A 81 -3.02 -1.73 -6.85
CA TYR A 81 -4.17 -0.85 -6.69
C TYR A 81 -3.77 0.57 -7.12
N ASP A 82 -4.70 1.28 -7.73
CA ASP A 82 -4.53 2.68 -8.10
C ASP A 82 -4.89 3.58 -6.93
N ILE A 83 -3.97 4.47 -6.54
CA ILE A 83 -4.26 5.46 -5.51
C ILE A 83 -5.30 6.45 -6.05
N LYS A 84 -6.38 6.63 -5.29
CA LYS A 84 -7.45 7.61 -5.58
C LYS A 84 -7.37 8.82 -4.68
N TYR A 85 -6.85 8.63 -3.47
CA TYR A 85 -6.68 9.68 -2.48
C TYR A 85 -5.44 9.41 -1.63
N PHE A 86 -4.72 10.48 -1.29
CA PHE A 86 -3.53 10.41 -0.44
C PHE A 86 -3.37 11.74 0.31
N ASP A 87 -3.20 11.65 1.62
CA ASP A 87 -2.76 12.74 2.48
C ASP A 87 -1.80 12.24 3.57
N ASP A 88 -1.59 13.04 4.61
CA ASP A 88 -0.71 12.69 5.74
C ASP A 88 -1.32 11.70 6.73
N GLU A 89 -2.62 11.43 6.64
CA GLU A 89 -3.36 10.58 7.57
C GLU A 89 -3.63 9.20 6.99
N TYR A 90 -4.06 9.12 5.73
CA TYR A 90 -4.43 7.88 5.08
C TYR A 90 -4.27 7.89 3.55
N VAL A 91 -4.30 6.68 2.99
CA VAL A 91 -4.27 6.44 1.55
C VAL A 91 -5.47 5.61 1.18
N VAL A 92 -6.20 6.00 0.14
CA VAL A 92 -7.24 5.16 -0.47
C VAL A 92 -6.75 4.73 -1.84
N ALA A 93 -6.74 3.42 -2.07
CA ALA A 93 -6.45 2.84 -3.36
C ALA A 93 -7.52 1.84 -3.77
N GLU A 94 -7.74 1.72 -5.06
CA GLU A 94 -8.81 0.92 -5.62
C GLU A 94 -8.29 0.03 -6.74
N GLY A 95 -8.78 -1.20 -6.77
CA GLY A 95 -8.64 -2.13 -7.88
C GLY A 95 -10.03 -2.46 -8.43
N ASP A 96 -10.11 -3.49 -9.24
CA ASP A 96 -11.36 -3.85 -9.92
C ASP A 96 -12.46 -4.24 -8.92
N THR A 97 -12.12 -5.12 -7.97
CA THR A 97 -13.09 -5.72 -7.04
C THR A 97 -12.98 -5.21 -5.61
N MET A 98 -11.89 -4.53 -5.27
CA MET A 98 -11.55 -4.17 -3.89
C MET A 98 -11.11 -2.71 -3.77
N LYS A 99 -11.48 -2.10 -2.66
CA LYS A 99 -10.96 -0.83 -2.16
C LYS A 99 -10.12 -1.10 -0.93
N ILE A 100 -8.97 -0.44 -0.83
CA ILE A 100 -8.09 -0.50 0.32
C ILE A 100 -7.88 0.90 0.91
N THR A 101 -7.96 0.99 2.23
CA THR A 101 -7.69 2.22 2.99
C THR A 101 -6.55 1.94 3.96
N LEU A 102 -5.42 2.65 3.81
CA LEU A 102 -4.23 2.50 4.64
C LEU A 102 -4.11 3.69 5.58
N LEU A 103 -4.31 3.49 6.89
CA LEU A 103 -4.13 4.52 7.91
C LEU A 103 -2.64 4.64 8.25
N LEU A 104 -2.02 5.77 7.90
CA LEU A 104 -0.57 5.96 7.97
C LEU A 104 -0.04 5.98 9.41
N LYS A 105 -0.78 6.61 10.32
CA LYS A 105 -0.39 6.74 11.74
C LYS A 105 -0.49 5.42 12.51
N THR A 106 -1.59 4.69 12.34
CA THR A 106 -1.89 3.46 13.10
C THR A 106 -1.40 2.20 12.41
N ARG A 107 -0.91 2.29 11.18
CA ARG A 107 -0.47 1.15 10.36
C ARG A 107 -1.55 0.09 10.14
N LEU A 108 -2.82 0.52 10.18
CA LEU A 108 -3.98 -0.32 9.88
C LEU A 108 -4.31 -0.25 8.40
N VAL A 109 -4.65 -1.38 7.80
CA VAL A 109 -5.18 -1.46 6.43
C VAL A 109 -6.59 -2.03 6.48
N GLN A 110 -7.57 -1.32 5.92
CA GLN A 110 -8.94 -1.79 5.76
C GLN A 110 -9.16 -2.19 4.30
N ILE A 111 -9.82 -3.32 4.07
CA ILE A 111 -10.09 -3.86 2.75
C ILE A 111 -11.58 -4.11 2.63
N GLU A 112 -12.19 -3.50 1.61
CA GLU A 112 -13.62 -3.53 1.35
C GLU A 112 -13.85 -4.12 -0.05
N GLY A 113 -14.73 -5.12 -0.14
CA GLY A 113 -15.25 -5.59 -1.42
C GLY A 113 -16.25 -4.57 -1.99
N ARG A 114 -16.16 -4.25 -3.28
CA ARG A 114 -17.10 -3.30 -3.91
C ARG A 114 -18.49 -3.88 -4.12
N GLU A 115 -18.55 -5.16 -4.48
CA GLU A 115 -19.78 -5.86 -4.84
C GLU A 115 -20.16 -6.96 -3.83
N SER A 116 -19.35 -7.14 -2.79
CA SER A 116 -19.57 -8.16 -1.76
C SER A 116 -19.54 -7.52 -0.38
N ALA A 117 -20.28 -8.09 0.57
CA ALA A 117 -20.25 -7.69 1.99
C ALA A 117 -18.93 -8.10 2.69
N PHE A 118 -17.82 -8.15 1.95
CA PHE A 118 -16.50 -8.49 2.45
C PHE A 118 -15.85 -7.24 3.04
N ASN A 119 -15.55 -7.30 4.33
CA ASN A 119 -14.74 -6.30 5.02
C ASN A 119 -13.73 -7.01 5.91
N THR A 120 -12.45 -6.71 5.73
CA THR A 120 -11.38 -7.21 6.59
C THR A 120 -10.40 -6.10 6.92
N GLN A 121 -9.59 -6.32 7.96
CA GLN A 121 -8.58 -5.38 8.40
C GLN A 121 -7.26 -6.10 8.57
N HIS A 122 -6.15 -5.50 8.16
CA HIS A 122 -4.81 -5.97 8.44
C HIS A 122 -4.08 -5.01 9.37
N ASN A 123 -3.48 -5.54 10.43
CA ASN A 123 -2.60 -4.78 11.31
C ASN A 123 -1.15 -5.00 10.88
N CYS A 124 -0.44 -3.92 10.57
CA CYS A 124 0.95 -3.97 10.13
C CYS A 124 1.89 -3.31 11.15
N ASN A 125 3.16 -3.69 11.14
CA ASN A 125 4.20 -3.14 12.02
C ASN A 125 5.23 -2.32 11.23
#